data_AF-A0A9W8JRD4-F1
#
_entry.id   AF-A0A9W8JRD4-F1
#
_cell.length_a   1.000
_cell.length_b   1.000
_cell.length_c   1.000
_cell.angle_alpha   90.00
_cell.angle_beta   90.00
_cell.angle_gamma   90.00
#
_symmetry.space_group_name_H-M   'P 1'
#
loop_
_entity.id
_entity.type
_entity.pdbx_description
1 polymer ?
#
loop_
_entity_poly.entity_id
_entity_poly.type
_entity_poly.pdbx_seq_one_letter_code
_entity_poly.pdbx_strand_id
1 'polypeptide(L)'
;MAEVQKECPSTTYESSLKVHQAVSAWFLGPRAENADLLKELFSKVVADHVAARTSYHPQDGVLITNDFKQSQVYQQMVDKLRKKLSDLSTLLNDFSVPFYSPRYAAHLTFENSLPSIAGWLSAMLLNPNNVSFEAGPITTALELEVAQDLCKMIGFENTEEIRAWGHLTCDGTVANIEAIWAGMLAYTLS
;
A
#
# COMPACT_ATOMS: atom_id res chain seq x y z
N MET A 1 9.90 -41.76 45.05
CA MET A 1 10.65 -41.81 43.77
C MET A 1 9.93 -40.93 42.78
N ALA A 2 10.60 -39.84 42.40
CA ALA A 2 10.39 -38.86 41.33
C ALA A 2 8.99 -38.70 40.69
N GLU A 3 8.39 -37.54 40.94
CA GLU A 3 7.44 -36.90 40.02
C GLU A 3 8.14 -36.62 38.68
N VAL A 4 7.54 -37.13 37.59
CA VAL A 4 7.92 -36.77 36.23
C VAL A 4 7.29 -35.41 35.93
N GLN A 5 8.05 -34.33 36.13
CA GLN A 5 7.75 -33.04 35.54
C GLN A 5 7.79 -33.18 34.01
N LYS A 6 6.62 -33.11 33.39
CA LYS A 6 6.46 -33.04 31.95
C LYS A 6 6.73 -31.59 31.54
N GLU A 7 7.96 -31.29 31.14
CA GLU A 7 8.32 -29.99 30.57
C GLU A 7 7.45 -29.72 29.32
N CYS A 8 6.67 -28.65 29.38
CA CYS A 8 5.94 -28.11 28.24
C CYS A 8 6.94 -27.32 27.38
N PRO A 9 6.93 -27.40 26.03
CA PRO A 9 7.92 -26.74 25.19
C PRO A 9 7.66 -25.21 25.16
N SER A 10 8.16 -24.51 26.16
CA SER A 10 8.00 -23.06 26.36
C SER A 10 8.61 -22.24 25.21
N THR A 11 9.67 -22.74 24.58
CA THR A 11 10.45 -22.02 23.57
C THR A 11 9.70 -21.80 22.25
N THR A 12 8.88 -22.75 21.81
CA THR A 12 8.13 -22.64 20.53
C THR A 12 6.95 -21.67 20.67
N TYR A 13 6.28 -21.69 21.82
CA TYR A 13 5.17 -20.78 22.11
C TYR A 13 5.65 -19.33 22.21
N GLU A 14 6.75 -19.07 22.92
CA GLU A 14 7.36 -17.74 23.01
C GLU A 14 7.80 -17.20 21.63
N SER A 15 8.30 -18.06 20.75
CA SER A 15 8.63 -17.67 19.38
C SER A 15 7.39 -17.30 18.57
N SER A 16 6.31 -18.08 18.67
CA SER A 16 5.05 -17.81 17.96
C SER A 16 4.37 -16.51 18.44
N LEU A 17 4.45 -16.22 19.73
CA LEU A 17 3.93 -15.00 20.32
C LEU A 17 4.65 -13.76 19.79
N LYS A 18 5.99 -13.81 19.70
CA LYS A 18 6.80 -12.72 19.14
C LYS A 18 6.45 -12.44 17.68
N VAL A 19 6.25 -13.48 16.88
CA VAL A 19 5.83 -13.34 15.48
C VAL A 19 4.44 -12.70 15.40
N HIS A 20 3.50 -13.17 16.21
CA HIS A 20 2.15 -12.59 16.25
C HIS A 20 2.19 -11.10 16.62
N GLN A 21 2.95 -10.73 17.64
CA GLN A 21 3.15 -9.33 18.06
C GLN A 21 3.71 -8.47 16.93
N ALA A 22 4.71 -8.96 16.20
CA ALA A 22 5.30 -8.24 15.08
C ALA A 22 4.30 -8.02 13.94
N VAL A 23 3.56 -9.07 13.56
CA VAL A 23 2.57 -9.00 12.49
C VAL A 23 1.38 -8.11 12.88
N SER A 24 0.95 -8.12 14.14
CA SER A 24 -0.11 -7.24 14.64
C SER A 24 0.18 -5.76 14.43
N ALA A 25 1.45 -5.34 14.37
CA ALA A 25 1.83 -3.96 14.08
C ALA A 25 1.62 -3.55 12.61
N TRP A 26 1.42 -4.50 11.70
CA TRP A 26 1.29 -4.24 10.26
C TRP A 26 -0.15 -4.03 9.80
N PHE A 27 -1.13 -4.11 10.70
CA PHE A 27 -2.56 -4.03 10.35
C PHE A 27 -3.27 -3.01 11.24
N LEU A 28 -4.39 -2.46 10.78
CA LEU A 28 -5.19 -1.53 11.58
C LEU A 28 -5.86 -2.26 12.75
N GLY A 29 -6.28 -3.50 12.49
CA GLY A 29 -6.85 -4.41 13.46
C GLY A 29 -8.38 -4.44 13.41
N PRO A 30 -9.01 -5.56 13.82
CA PRO A 30 -10.46 -5.76 13.70
C PRO A 30 -11.32 -4.71 14.42
N ARG A 31 -10.77 -4.01 15.41
CA ARG A 31 -11.42 -2.93 16.15
C ARG A 31 -10.66 -1.61 16.04
N ALA A 32 -9.81 -1.48 15.04
CA ALA A 32 -8.92 -0.34 14.85
C ALA A 32 -8.00 -0.09 16.06
N GLU A 33 -7.45 -1.17 16.62
CA GLU A 33 -6.52 -1.14 17.75
C GLU A 33 -5.29 -0.25 17.46
N ASN A 34 -4.86 -0.17 16.20
CA ASN A 34 -3.74 0.66 15.76
C ASN A 34 -4.18 1.98 15.10
N ALA A 35 -5.38 2.51 15.42
CA ALA A 35 -5.91 3.72 14.79
C ALA A 35 -5.00 4.95 14.95
N ASP A 36 -4.38 5.12 16.12
CA ASP A 36 -3.52 6.28 16.37
C ASP A 36 -2.23 6.21 15.56
N LEU A 37 -1.66 5.01 15.38
CA LEU A 37 -0.54 4.78 14.47
C LEU A 37 -0.90 5.14 13.03
N LEU A 38 -2.09 4.74 12.55
CA LEU A 38 -2.53 5.10 11.19
C LEU A 38 -2.67 6.62 11.01
N LYS A 39 -3.23 7.33 12.00
CA LYS A 39 -3.34 8.80 11.98
C LYS A 39 -1.97 9.46 11.97
N GLU A 40 -1.02 8.96 12.76
CA GLU A 40 0.36 9.42 12.78
C GLU A 40 1.01 9.28 11.40
N LEU A 41 0.93 8.08 10.80
CA LEU A 41 1.48 7.81 9.47
C LEU A 41 0.88 8.73 8.41
N PHE A 42 -0.44 8.91 8.39
CA PHE A 42 -1.10 9.82 7.44
C PHE A 42 -0.67 11.28 7.65
N SER A 43 -0.55 11.72 8.90
CA SER A 43 -0.10 13.08 9.22
C SER A 43 1.33 13.30 8.78
N LYS A 44 2.21 12.30 8.97
CA LYS A 44 3.61 12.33 8.52
C LYS A 44 3.71 12.44 7.00
N VAL A 45 2.98 11.60 6.26
CA VAL A 45 2.96 11.61 4.78
C VAL A 45 2.51 12.96 4.25
N VAL A 46 1.45 13.54 4.82
CA VAL A 46 0.98 14.88 4.43
C VAL A 46 2.01 15.95 4.77
N ALA A 47 2.62 15.90 5.95
CA ALA A 47 3.62 16.87 6.37
C ALA A 47 4.86 16.84 5.47
N ASP A 48 5.36 15.65 5.11
CA ASP A 48 6.49 15.48 4.20
C ASP A 48 6.19 16.05 2.81
N HIS A 49 4.99 15.78 2.29
CA HIS A 49 4.58 16.30 0.98
C HIS A 49 4.42 17.82 0.98
N VAL A 50 3.89 18.39 2.07
CA VAL A 50 3.82 19.85 2.25
C VAL A 50 5.22 20.45 2.29
N ALA A 51 6.16 19.84 3.04
CA ALA A 51 7.54 20.29 3.09
C ALA A 51 8.19 20.23 1.69
N ALA A 52 8.01 19.14 0.96
CA ALA A 52 8.52 19.00 -0.40
C ALA A 52 7.99 20.12 -1.32
N ARG A 53 6.67 20.37 -1.34
CA ARG A 53 6.06 21.41 -2.17
C ARG A 53 6.51 22.83 -1.81
N THR A 54 6.67 23.13 -0.53
CA THR A 54 7.10 24.47 -0.08
C THR A 54 8.60 24.71 -0.25
N SER A 55 9.41 23.65 -0.26
CA SER A 55 10.85 23.73 -0.54
C SER A 55 11.19 23.83 -2.02
N TYR A 56 10.28 23.39 -2.90
CA TYR A 56 10.47 23.43 -4.35
C TYR A 56 10.18 24.84 -4.88
N HIS A 57 11.24 25.56 -5.26
CA HIS A 57 11.21 26.97 -5.63
C HIS A 57 10.53 27.88 -4.58
N PRO A 58 11.15 28.08 -3.40
CA PRO A 58 10.55 28.87 -2.31
C PRO A 58 10.25 30.34 -2.64
N GLN A 59 10.86 30.85 -3.70
CA GLN A 59 10.61 32.19 -4.24
C GLN A 59 9.25 32.34 -4.92
N ASP A 60 8.61 31.22 -5.28
CA ASP A 60 7.32 31.24 -5.95
C ASP A 60 6.25 31.72 -4.96
N GLY A 61 5.45 32.70 -5.39
CA GLY A 61 4.38 33.27 -4.57
C GLY A 61 3.23 32.27 -4.31
N VAL A 62 2.38 32.62 -3.35
CA VAL A 62 1.20 31.81 -3.02
C VAL A 62 0.07 32.08 -4.00
N LEU A 63 -0.30 31.09 -4.82
CA LEU A 63 -1.42 31.19 -5.77
C LEU A 63 -2.80 31.14 -5.08
N ILE A 64 -2.94 30.31 -4.05
CA ILE A 64 -4.20 30.18 -3.28
C ILE A 64 -4.05 30.95 -1.97
N THR A 65 -4.34 32.25 -2.03
CA THR A 65 -4.18 33.18 -0.91
C THR A 65 -5.24 33.00 0.17
N ASN A 66 -5.03 33.61 1.34
CA ASN A 66 -6.01 33.60 2.41
C ASN A 66 -7.31 34.34 2.02
N ASP A 67 -7.23 35.40 1.22
CA ASP A 67 -8.40 36.12 0.72
C ASP A 67 -9.27 35.22 -0.17
N PHE A 68 -8.64 34.40 -1.03
CA PHE A 68 -9.37 33.40 -1.83
C PHE A 68 -10.05 32.38 -0.95
N LYS A 69 -9.37 31.92 0.11
CA LYS A 69 -9.95 30.99 1.09
C LYS A 69 -11.12 31.60 1.84
N GLN A 70 -11.11 32.90 2.12
CA GLN A 70 -12.21 33.61 2.79
C GLN A 70 -13.40 33.91 1.87
N SER A 71 -13.23 33.80 0.54
CA SER A 71 -14.31 34.03 -0.41
C SER A 71 -15.48 33.07 -0.18
N GLN A 72 -16.71 33.58 -0.38
CA GLN A 72 -17.92 32.79 -0.21
C GLN A 72 -17.94 31.56 -1.13
N VAL A 73 -17.47 31.70 -2.36
CA VAL A 73 -17.41 30.62 -3.36
C VAL A 73 -16.47 29.51 -2.89
N TYR A 74 -15.29 29.85 -2.37
CA TYR A 74 -14.36 28.85 -1.86
C TYR A 74 -14.94 28.09 -0.67
N GLN A 75 -15.52 28.80 0.30
CA GLN A 75 -16.13 28.17 1.49
C GLN A 75 -17.29 27.23 1.10
N GLN A 76 -18.17 27.67 0.19
CA GLN A 76 -19.25 26.81 -0.33
C GLN A 76 -18.73 25.53 -0.99
N MET A 77 -17.62 25.63 -1.75
CA MET A 77 -17.01 24.46 -2.38
C MET A 77 -16.34 23.52 -1.38
N VAL A 78 -15.67 24.07 -0.36
CA VAL A 78 -15.10 23.28 0.74
C VAL A 78 -16.20 22.57 1.53
N ASP A 79 -17.31 23.23 1.83
CA ASP A 79 -18.43 22.63 2.54
C ASP A 79 -19.10 21.52 1.72
N LYS A 80 -19.25 21.74 0.41
CA LYS A 80 -19.73 20.70 -0.52
C LYS A 80 -18.79 19.50 -0.55
N LEU A 81 -17.48 19.73 -0.59
CA LEU A 81 -16.47 18.66 -0.57
C LEU A 81 -16.54 17.86 0.73
N ARG A 82 -16.55 18.53 1.89
CA ARG A 82 -16.67 17.89 3.21
C ARG A 82 -17.94 17.06 3.31
N LYS A 83 -19.07 17.61 2.88
CA LYS A 83 -20.35 16.89 2.87
C LYS A 83 -20.27 15.64 2.01
N LYS A 84 -19.77 15.75 0.77
CA LYS A 84 -19.68 14.60 -0.14
C LYS A 84 -18.73 13.53 0.34
N LEU A 85 -17.61 13.91 0.96
CA LEU A 85 -16.70 12.96 1.59
C LEU A 85 -17.36 12.25 2.78
N SER A 86 -18.08 12.99 3.62
CA SER A 86 -18.83 12.40 4.74
C SER A 86 -19.91 11.43 4.25
N ASP A 87 -20.71 11.84 3.26
CA ASP A 87 -21.74 11.01 2.64
C ASP A 87 -21.13 9.70 2.12
N LEU A 88 -20.01 9.80 1.37
CA LEU A 88 -19.29 8.65 0.84
C LEU A 88 -18.75 7.75 1.96
N SER A 89 -18.16 8.34 2.99
CA SER A 89 -17.63 7.60 4.14
C SER A 89 -18.73 6.81 4.86
N THR A 90 -19.89 7.42 5.08
CA THR A 90 -21.06 6.73 5.67
C THR A 90 -21.50 5.57 4.77
N LEU A 91 -21.63 5.80 3.46
CA LEU A 91 -22.02 4.74 2.52
C LEU A 91 -21.03 3.57 2.54
N LEU A 92 -19.72 3.85 2.54
CA LEU A 92 -18.71 2.80 2.57
C LEU A 92 -18.74 2.02 3.89
N ASN A 93 -18.88 2.68 5.04
CA ASN A 93 -18.87 1.98 6.33
C ASN A 93 -20.17 1.20 6.61
N ASP A 94 -21.32 1.70 6.16
CA ASP A 94 -22.61 1.08 6.43
C ASP A 94 -22.92 -0.08 5.47
N PHE A 95 -22.46 0.00 4.22
CA PHE A 95 -22.84 -0.94 3.16
C PHE A 95 -21.71 -1.82 2.61
N SER A 96 -20.46 -1.62 3.04
CA SER A 96 -19.36 -2.52 2.64
C SER A 96 -19.32 -3.76 3.51
N VAL A 97 -18.79 -4.84 2.94
CA VAL A 97 -18.49 -6.07 3.69
C VAL A 97 -17.32 -5.79 4.65
N PRO A 98 -17.45 -6.11 5.95
CA PRO A 98 -16.41 -5.82 6.93
C PRO A 98 -15.26 -6.83 6.87
N PHE A 99 -14.41 -6.74 5.84
CA PHE A 99 -13.26 -7.65 5.62
C PHE A 99 -12.21 -7.61 6.74
N TYR A 100 -12.18 -6.54 7.54
CA TYR A 100 -11.34 -6.41 8.73
C TYR A 100 -11.79 -7.32 9.89
N SER A 101 -13.06 -7.78 9.87
CA SER A 101 -13.58 -8.63 10.92
C SER A 101 -13.14 -10.07 10.73
N PRO A 102 -12.55 -10.74 11.74
CA PRO A 102 -12.22 -12.16 11.67
C PRO A 102 -13.47 -13.07 11.58
N ARG A 103 -14.68 -12.50 11.68
CA ARG A 103 -15.93 -13.21 11.36
C ARG A 103 -16.10 -13.44 9.86
N TYR A 104 -15.42 -12.65 9.02
CA TYR A 104 -15.40 -12.85 7.58
C TYR A 104 -14.33 -13.90 7.22
N ALA A 105 -14.77 -15.00 6.60
CA ALA A 105 -13.89 -16.11 6.21
C ALA A 105 -14.41 -16.78 4.92
N ALA A 106 -14.66 -15.98 3.89
CA ALA A 106 -15.29 -16.43 2.64
C ALA A 106 -14.34 -16.34 1.44
N HIS A 107 -14.20 -15.16 0.83
CA HIS A 107 -13.35 -14.98 -0.35
C HIS A 107 -11.90 -14.61 0.05
N LEU A 108 -11.01 -14.55 -0.95
CA LEU A 108 -9.61 -14.15 -0.81
C LEU A 108 -9.48 -12.64 -0.55
N THR A 109 -10.06 -12.17 0.54
CA THR A 109 -10.08 -10.74 0.88
C THR A 109 -9.99 -10.57 2.38
N PHE A 110 -9.00 -9.79 2.79
CA PHE A 110 -8.67 -9.50 4.18
C PHE A 110 -8.25 -8.04 4.29
N GLU A 111 -8.01 -7.58 5.51
CA GLU A 111 -7.50 -6.24 5.75
C GLU A 111 -6.14 -6.02 5.06
N ASN A 112 -5.99 -4.86 4.42
CA ASN A 112 -4.72 -4.45 3.81
C ASN A 112 -3.72 -4.02 4.90
N SER A 113 -2.44 -4.24 4.65
CA SER A 113 -1.40 -3.86 5.60
C SER A 113 -1.21 -2.33 5.66
N LEU A 114 -0.92 -1.79 6.85
CA LEU A 114 -0.61 -0.38 7.08
C LEU A 114 0.52 0.14 6.19
N PRO A 115 1.64 -0.60 5.96
CA PRO A 115 2.67 -0.16 5.02
C PRO A 115 2.14 0.01 3.59
N SER A 116 1.27 -0.87 3.12
CA SER A 116 0.66 -0.74 1.79
C SER A 116 -0.22 0.50 1.68
N ILE A 117 -1.04 0.76 2.70
CA ILE A 117 -1.93 1.94 2.73
C ILE A 117 -1.10 3.24 2.78
N ALA A 118 -0.11 3.30 3.66
CA ALA A 118 0.75 4.48 3.82
C ALA A 118 1.63 4.74 2.58
N GLY A 119 2.22 3.67 2.00
CA GLY A 119 3.01 3.76 0.77
C GLY A 119 2.18 4.25 -0.42
N TRP A 120 0.97 3.69 -0.59
CA TRP A 120 0.06 4.12 -1.65
C TRP A 120 -0.38 5.57 -1.50
N LEU A 121 -0.75 6.01 -0.28
CA LEU A 121 -1.09 7.41 -0.02
C LEU A 121 0.08 8.35 -0.36
N SER A 122 1.31 7.94 0.00
CA SER A 122 2.53 8.72 -0.26
C SER A 122 2.76 8.92 -1.77
N ALA A 123 2.61 7.87 -2.56
CA ALA A 123 2.74 7.94 -4.01
C ALA A 123 1.56 8.67 -4.68
N MET A 124 0.32 8.48 -4.20
CA MET A 124 -0.88 9.10 -4.78
C MET A 124 -0.82 10.63 -4.74
N LEU A 125 -0.19 11.21 -3.72
CA LEU A 125 0.00 12.66 -3.61
C LEU A 125 0.92 13.26 -4.68
N LEU A 126 1.77 12.43 -5.30
CA LEU A 126 2.66 12.75 -6.41
C LEU A 126 2.06 12.38 -7.77
N ASN A 127 1.11 11.44 -7.79
CA ASN A 127 0.45 10.92 -9.00
C ASN A 127 1.43 10.53 -10.13
N PRO A 128 2.42 9.66 -9.84
CA PRO A 128 3.40 9.25 -10.83
C PRO A 128 2.78 8.36 -11.91
N ASN A 129 3.39 8.34 -13.09
CA ASN A 129 3.01 7.45 -14.19
C ASN A 129 4.18 6.55 -14.58
N ASN A 130 4.11 5.28 -14.20
CA ASN A 130 5.20 4.32 -14.43
C ASN A 130 5.35 3.85 -15.89
N VAL A 131 4.40 4.19 -16.78
CA VAL A 131 4.53 3.90 -18.22
C VAL A 131 5.71 4.66 -18.82
N SER A 132 6.02 5.85 -18.30
CA SER A 132 7.13 6.68 -18.79
C SER A 132 8.08 7.02 -17.66
N PHE A 133 9.37 6.74 -17.84
CA PHE A 133 10.37 6.94 -16.80
C PHE A 133 10.45 8.39 -16.33
N GLU A 134 10.29 9.36 -17.23
CA GLU A 134 10.31 10.79 -16.88
C GLU A 134 9.12 11.23 -16.01
N ALA A 135 8.00 10.50 -16.06
CA ALA A 135 6.78 10.81 -15.31
C ALA A 135 6.67 10.05 -13.98
N GLY A 136 7.59 9.11 -13.72
CA GLY A 136 7.65 8.33 -12.49
C GLY A 136 9.05 7.78 -12.20
N PRO A 137 10.12 8.58 -12.21
CA PRO A 137 11.49 8.05 -12.22
C PRO A 137 11.79 7.19 -11.00
N ILE A 138 11.31 7.61 -9.83
CA ILE A 138 11.50 6.85 -8.59
C ILE A 138 10.55 5.66 -8.49
N THR A 139 9.28 5.80 -8.89
CA THR A 139 8.30 4.72 -8.78
C THR A 139 8.48 3.64 -9.83
N THR A 140 9.01 3.96 -11.01
CA THR A 140 9.48 2.98 -12.00
C THR A 140 10.69 2.23 -11.47
N ALA A 141 11.65 2.89 -10.82
CA ALA A 141 12.79 2.20 -10.20
C ALA A 141 12.34 1.25 -9.07
N LEU A 142 11.44 1.72 -8.18
CA LEU A 142 10.87 0.89 -7.12
C LEU A 142 10.07 -0.30 -7.67
N GLU A 143 9.35 -0.14 -8.79
CA GLU A 143 8.66 -1.25 -9.43
C GLU A 143 9.64 -2.33 -9.93
N LEU A 144 10.78 -1.92 -10.51
CA LEU A 144 11.82 -2.85 -10.94
C LEU A 144 12.46 -3.59 -9.75
N GLU A 145 12.63 -2.93 -8.60
CA GLU A 145 13.09 -3.58 -7.36
C GLU A 145 12.08 -4.60 -6.85
N VAL A 146 10.79 -4.23 -6.79
CA VAL A 146 9.71 -5.16 -6.39
C VAL A 146 9.65 -6.36 -7.33
N ALA A 147 9.79 -6.16 -8.64
CA ALA A 147 9.82 -7.25 -9.60
C ALA A 147 11.00 -8.21 -9.35
N GLN A 148 12.19 -7.67 -9.05
CA GLN A 148 13.36 -8.49 -8.71
C GLN A 148 13.15 -9.27 -7.40
N ASP A 149 12.56 -8.66 -6.39
CA ASP A 149 12.21 -9.33 -5.13
C ASP A 149 11.22 -10.48 -5.36
N LEU A 150 10.22 -10.28 -6.23
CA LEU A 150 9.27 -11.33 -6.62
C LEU A 150 9.95 -12.47 -7.38
N CYS A 151 10.83 -12.16 -8.35
CA CYS A 151 11.61 -13.17 -9.06
C CYS A 151 12.46 -14.01 -8.10
N LYS A 152 13.14 -13.35 -7.15
CA LYS A 152 13.95 -14.03 -6.14
C LYS A 152 13.09 -14.89 -5.20
N MET A 153 11.92 -14.41 -4.79
CA MET A 153 10.99 -15.12 -3.92
C MET A 153 10.53 -16.46 -4.52
N ILE A 154 10.29 -16.50 -5.84
CA ILE A 154 9.87 -17.73 -6.53
C ILE A 154 11.05 -18.60 -6.99
N GLY A 155 12.29 -18.19 -6.70
CA GLY A 155 13.50 -18.95 -7.02
C GLY A 155 14.07 -18.73 -8.42
N PHE A 156 13.69 -17.66 -9.12
CA PHE A 156 14.37 -17.26 -10.35
C PHE A 156 15.69 -16.57 -10.01
N GLU A 157 16.79 -17.24 -10.36
CA GLU A 157 18.14 -16.73 -10.18
C GLU A 157 18.60 -16.02 -11.45
N ASN A 158 19.35 -14.92 -11.26
CA ASN A 158 20.02 -14.26 -12.37
C ASN A 158 21.32 -15.01 -12.66
N THR A 159 21.45 -15.55 -13.87
CA THR A 159 22.69 -16.14 -14.38
C THR A 159 23.35 -15.20 -15.39
N GLU A 160 24.55 -15.53 -15.85
CA GLU A 160 25.22 -14.76 -16.92
C GLU A 160 24.43 -14.79 -18.24
N GLU A 161 23.63 -15.84 -18.46
CA GLU A 161 22.87 -16.06 -19.70
C GLU A 161 21.40 -15.62 -19.59
N ILE A 162 20.80 -15.73 -18.40
CA ILE A 162 19.37 -15.46 -18.18
C ILE A 162 19.21 -14.49 -17.02
N ARG A 163 18.65 -13.32 -17.32
CA ARG A 163 18.25 -12.35 -16.32
C ARG A 163 16.75 -12.42 -16.11
N ALA A 164 16.33 -12.76 -14.90
CA ALA A 164 14.92 -12.73 -14.52
C ALA A 164 14.42 -11.28 -14.57
N TRP A 165 13.22 -11.09 -15.11
CA TRP A 165 12.58 -9.80 -15.23
C TRP A 165 11.07 -9.96 -15.01
N GLY A 166 10.45 -8.92 -14.48
CA GLY A 166 9.01 -8.81 -14.32
C GLY A 166 8.60 -7.35 -14.14
N HIS A 167 7.31 -7.13 -14.06
CA HIS A 167 6.69 -5.84 -13.72
C HIS A 167 5.36 -6.08 -13.02
N LEU A 168 4.75 -5.01 -12.49
CA LEU A 168 3.42 -5.10 -11.91
C LEU A 168 2.36 -4.95 -13.01
N THR A 169 1.34 -5.79 -12.95
CA THR A 169 0.15 -5.71 -13.81
C THR A 169 -1.03 -5.14 -13.01
N CYS A 170 -2.13 -4.79 -13.67
CA CYS A 170 -3.32 -4.32 -12.96
C CYS A 170 -3.98 -5.42 -12.11
N ASP A 171 -3.85 -6.69 -12.53
CA ASP A 171 -4.31 -7.86 -11.79
C ASP A 171 -3.67 -9.15 -12.36
N GLY A 172 -3.98 -10.28 -11.72
CA GLY A 172 -3.49 -11.60 -12.14
C GLY A 172 -4.09 -12.12 -13.45
N THR A 173 -5.23 -11.61 -13.91
CA THR A 173 -5.81 -11.98 -15.20
C THR A 173 -4.96 -11.44 -16.33
N VAL A 174 -4.56 -10.17 -16.26
CA VAL A 174 -3.67 -9.55 -17.24
C VAL A 174 -2.30 -10.21 -17.22
N ALA A 175 -1.74 -10.51 -16.05
CA ALA A 175 -0.48 -11.25 -15.95
C ALA A 175 -0.55 -12.62 -16.64
N ASN A 176 -1.66 -13.35 -16.49
CA ASN A 176 -1.84 -14.63 -17.18
C ASN A 176 -1.94 -14.48 -18.70
N ILE A 177 -2.64 -13.44 -19.18
CA ILE A 177 -2.75 -13.16 -20.62
C ILE A 177 -1.39 -12.82 -21.22
N GLU A 178 -0.61 -11.97 -20.56
CA GLU A 178 0.74 -11.60 -20.99
C GLU A 178 1.68 -12.82 -21.00
N ALA A 179 1.59 -13.69 -19.99
CA ALA A 179 2.36 -14.94 -19.95
C ALA A 179 2.02 -15.87 -21.13
N ILE A 180 0.73 -16.04 -21.45
CA ILE A 180 0.30 -16.83 -22.61
C ILE A 180 0.82 -16.20 -23.92
N TRP A 181 0.71 -14.87 -24.04
CA TRP A 181 1.18 -14.15 -25.21
C TRP A 181 2.69 -14.32 -25.42
N ALA A 182 3.50 -14.17 -24.37
CA ALA A 182 4.94 -14.40 -24.41
C ALA A 182 5.27 -15.85 -24.80
N GLY A 183 4.56 -16.83 -24.24
CA GLY A 183 4.74 -18.25 -24.57
C GLY A 183 4.41 -18.58 -26.03
N MET A 184 3.34 -17.99 -26.59
CA MET A 184 2.97 -18.17 -28.00
C MET A 184 4.04 -17.61 -28.95
N LEU A 185 4.60 -16.44 -28.62
CA LEU A 185 5.68 -15.84 -29.40
C LEU A 185 6.94 -16.72 -29.37
N ALA A 186 7.33 -17.22 -28.19
CA ALA A 186 8.48 -18.11 -28.06
C ALA A 186 8.33 -19.39 -28.89
N TYR A 187 7.15 -20.03 -28.86
CA TYR A 187 6.87 -21.25 -29.64
C TYR A 187 6.90 -21.00 -31.16
N THR A 188 6.47 -19.83 -31.61
CA THR A 188 6.46 -19.49 -33.04
C THR A 188 7.88 -19.22 -33.58
N LEU A 189 8.82 -18.87 -32.70
CA LEU A 189 10.20 -18.53 -33.04
C LEU A 189 11.17 -19.72 -32.86
N SER A 190 10.72 -20.85 -32.30
CA SER A 190 11.48 -22.10 -32.11
C SER A 190 11.20 -23.11 -33.21
#